data_AF-A0A7Z2PN71-F1
#
_entry.id   AF-A0A7Z2PN71-F1
#
_cell.length_a   1.000
_cell.length_b   1.000
_cell.length_c   1.000
_cell.angle_alpha   90.00
_cell.angle_beta   90.00
_cell.angle_gamma   90.00
#
_symmetry.space_group_name_H-M   'P 1'
#
loop_
_entity.id
_entity.type
_entity.pdbx_description
1 polymer ?
#
loop_
_entity_poly.entity_id
_entity_poly.type
_entity_poly.pdbx_seq_one_letter_code
_entity_poly.pdbx_strand_id
1 'polypeptide(L)'
;MLRARINLRCVAAPLIDPELRDREQLLAASLTVARAEEIKNLFLTLQAAGVTFFQTLRREPWGARNFIVRDPDGNLLLFAGPAE
;
A
#
# COMPACT_ATOMS: atom_id res chain seq x y z
N MET A 1 7.56 -1.58 20.88
CA MET A 1 7.01 -1.49 19.51
C MET A 1 5.54 -1.89 19.55
N LEU A 2 4.61 -0.99 19.22
CA LEU A 2 3.21 -1.34 19.02
C LEU A 2 3.10 -2.09 17.68
N ARG A 3 2.60 -3.33 17.69
CA ARG A 3 2.27 -4.08 16.47
C ARG A 3 0.90 -3.64 15.99
N ALA A 4 0.84 -2.94 14.86
CA ALA A 4 -0.41 -2.75 14.14
C ALA A 4 -0.87 -4.11 13.58
N ARG A 5 -2.18 -4.35 13.59
CA ARG A 5 -2.79 -5.55 12.99
C ARG A 5 -3.82 -5.10 11.97
N ILE A 6 -3.76 -5.68 10.78
CA ILE A 6 -4.75 -5.48 9.72
C ILE A 6 -5.57 -6.76 9.64
N ASN A 7 -6.89 -6.63 9.58
CA ASN A 7 -7.77 -7.74 9.26
C ASN A 7 -8.10 -7.69 7.77
N LEU A 8 -7.79 -8.77 7.06
CA LEU A 8 -8.18 -8.97 5.66
C LEU A 8 -9.19 -10.11 5.61
N ARG A 9 -10.26 -9.95 4.83
CA ARG A 9 -11.22 -11.04 4.59
C ARG A 9 -10.72 -11.89 3.43
N CYS A 10 -10.54 -13.18 3.67
CA CYS A 10 -10.33 -14.15 2.59
C CYS A 10 -11.69 -14.45 1.95
N VAL A 11 -11.79 -14.27 0.65
CA VAL A 11 -13.01 -14.46 -0.15
C VAL A 11 -12.70 -15.39 -1.32
N ALA A 12 -13.67 -16.18 -1.75
CA ALA A 12 -13.48 -17.16 -2.83
C ALA A 12 -13.39 -16.52 -4.24
N ALA A 13 -13.89 -15.30 -4.39
CA ALA A 13 -13.87 -14.55 -5.64
C ALA A 13 -13.52 -13.07 -5.36
N PRO A 14 -12.85 -12.38 -6.32
CA PRO A 14 -12.55 -10.95 -6.19
C PRO A 14 -13.82 -10.12 -5.94
N LEU A 15 -13.78 -9.22 -4.95
CA LEU A 15 -14.88 -8.28 -4.67
C LEU A 15 -14.93 -7.12 -5.67
N ILE A 16 -13.80 -6.81 -6.30
CA ILE A 16 -13.67 -5.81 -7.35
C ILE A 16 -13.38 -6.55 -8.64
N ASP A 17 -14.09 -6.20 -9.72
CA ASP A 17 -13.83 -6.74 -11.05
C ASP A 17 -12.35 -6.53 -11.44
N PRO A 18 -11.58 -7.58 -11.77
CA PRO A 18 -10.15 -7.47 -12.00
C PRO A 18 -9.77 -6.57 -13.20
N GLU A 19 -10.56 -6.57 -14.26
CA GLU A 19 -10.29 -5.74 -15.45
C GLU A 19 -10.50 -4.25 -15.14
N LEU A 20 -11.60 -3.94 -14.44
CA LEU A 20 -11.87 -2.60 -13.92
C LEU A 20 -10.79 -2.16 -12.93
N ARG A 21 -10.38 -3.03 -12.01
CA ARG A 21 -9.31 -2.75 -11.03
C ARG A 21 -8.02 -2.36 -11.74
N ASP A 22 -7.60 -3.15 -12.72
CA ASP A 22 -6.30 -2.94 -13.37
C ASP A 22 -6.33 -1.72 -14.30
N ARG A 23 -7.46 -1.45 -14.98
CA ARG A 23 -7.64 -0.27 -15.84
C ARG A 23 -7.65 1.04 -15.05
N GLU A 24 -8.44 1.09 -13.97
CA GLU A 24 -8.65 2.31 -13.17
C GLU A 24 -7.69 2.39 -11.97
N GLN A 25 -6.82 1.39 -11.79
CA GLN A 25 -5.87 1.30 -10.68
C GLN A 25 -6.57 1.39 -9.31
N LEU A 26 -7.69 0.69 -9.15
CA LEU A 26 -8.52 0.78 -7.95
C LEU A 26 -7.78 0.26 -6.71
N LEU A 27 -7.77 1.09 -5.67
CA LEU A 27 -7.22 0.73 -4.35
C LEU A 27 -8.22 -0.12 -3.57
N ALA A 28 -7.75 -1.25 -3.05
CA ALA A 28 -8.51 -2.08 -2.12
C ALA A 28 -8.43 -1.55 -0.67
N ALA A 29 -7.34 -0.87 -0.32
CA ALA A 29 -7.17 -0.22 0.97
C ALA A 29 -6.19 0.96 0.89
N SER A 30 -6.34 1.88 1.83
CA SER A 30 -5.39 2.95 2.12
C SER A 30 -5.03 2.89 3.60
N LEU A 31 -3.73 2.83 3.89
CA LEU A 31 -3.17 2.70 5.23
C LEU A 31 -2.22 3.86 5.49
N THR A 32 -2.37 4.50 6.64
CA THR A 32 -1.55 5.66 7.00
C THR A 32 -0.66 5.39 8.22
N VAL A 33 0.51 5.99 8.21
CA VAL A 33 1.42 6.08 9.36
C VAL A 33 1.56 7.54 9.78
N ALA A 34 1.89 7.76 11.05
CA ALA A 34 1.82 9.09 11.64
C ALA A 34 3.08 9.93 11.35
N ARG A 35 4.23 9.29 11.11
CA ARG A 35 5.52 9.98 10.99
C ARG A 35 6.25 9.70 9.68
N ALA A 36 7.08 10.64 9.25
CA ALA A 36 7.78 10.59 7.97
C ALA A 36 8.85 9.48 7.91
N GLU A 37 9.47 9.15 9.04
CA GLU A 37 10.39 8.02 9.15
C GLU A 37 9.67 6.68 9.08
N GLU A 38 8.43 6.59 9.56
CA GLU A 38 7.65 5.35 9.58
C GLU A 38 7.35 4.89 8.14
N ILE A 39 6.98 5.80 7.23
CA ILE A 39 6.65 5.44 5.84
C ILE A 39 7.89 4.98 5.07
N LYS A 40 9.04 5.62 5.28
CA LYS A 40 10.30 5.22 4.63
C LYS A 40 10.79 3.86 5.17
N ASN A 41 10.74 3.67 6.49
CA ASN A 41 11.16 2.42 7.10
C ASN A 41 10.25 1.25 6.68
N LEU A 42 8.94 1.49 6.56
CA LEU A 42 8.01 0.49 6.07
C LEU A 42 8.29 0.12 4.60
N PHE A 43 8.52 1.11 3.73
CA PHE A 43 8.91 0.88 2.34
C PHE A 43 10.15 -0.02 2.23
N LEU A 44 11.22 0.31 2.95
CA LEU A 44 12.47 -0.46 2.95
C LEU A 44 12.27 -1.89 3.49
N THR A 45 11.46 -2.03 4.54
CA THR A 45 11.12 -3.34 5.12
C THR A 45 10.42 -4.23 4.10
N LEU A 46 9.42 -3.69 3.37
CA LEU A 46 8.69 -4.44 2.35
C LEU A 46 9.54 -4.73 1.11
N GLN A 47 10.44 -3.80 0.74
CA GLN A 47 11.41 -4.02 -0.33
C GLN A 47 12.36 -5.17 0.01
N ALA A 48 12.92 -5.18 1.23
CA ALA A 48 13.79 -6.26 1.70
C ALA A 48 13.07 -7.61 1.78
N ALA A 49 11.75 -7.60 2.02
CA ALA A 49 10.91 -8.79 2.00
C ALA A 49 10.50 -9.26 0.58
N GLY A 50 10.90 -8.54 -0.48
CA GLY A 50 10.60 -8.91 -1.87
C GLY A 50 9.15 -8.65 -2.29
N VAL A 51 8.44 -7.74 -1.62
CA VAL A 51 7.06 -7.38 -1.97
C VAL A 51 6.99 -6.72 -3.35
N THR A 52 5.97 -7.08 -4.13
CA THR A 52 5.71 -6.47 -5.45
C THR A 52 5.15 -5.06 -5.30
N PHE A 53 5.91 -4.06 -5.75
CA PHE A 53 5.45 -2.68 -5.80
C PHE A 53 4.73 -2.41 -7.13
N PHE A 54 3.52 -1.87 -7.03
CA PHE A 54 2.84 -1.23 -8.17
C PHE A 54 3.37 0.19 -8.39
N GLN A 55 3.64 0.90 -7.30
CA GLN A 55 4.29 2.21 -7.30
C GLN A 55 5.32 2.26 -6.17
N THR A 56 6.56 2.63 -6.48
CA THR A 56 7.61 2.84 -5.46
C THR A 56 7.35 4.11 -4.63
N LEU A 57 8.08 4.28 -3.53
CA LEU A 57 7.95 5.45 -2.66
C LEU A 57 8.11 6.76 -3.45
N ARG A 58 7.06 7.59 -3.46
CA ARG A 58 6.98 8.88 -4.16
C ARG A 58 6.58 9.98 -3.18
N ARG A 59 7.11 11.19 -3.39
CA ARG A 59 6.63 12.42 -2.73
C ARG A 59 5.46 12.99 -3.53
N GLU A 60 4.37 13.27 -2.84
CA GLU A 60 3.17 13.86 -3.41
C GLU A 60 3.12 15.37 -3.21
N PRO A 61 2.47 16.13 -4.11
CA PRO A 61 2.45 17.60 -4.05
C PRO A 61 1.70 18.15 -2.83
N TRP A 62 0.83 17.37 -2.20
CA TRP A 62 0.09 17.74 -0.98
C TRP A 62 0.84 17.40 0.32
N GLY A 63 2.16 17.21 0.28
CA GLY A 63 2.97 17.04 1.49
C GLY A 63 2.98 15.62 2.07
N ALA A 64 2.62 14.61 1.29
CA ALA A 64 2.69 13.20 1.69
C ALA A 64 3.82 12.46 0.97
N ARG A 65 4.19 11.30 1.51
CA ARG A 65 4.87 10.24 0.77
C ARG A 65 3.98 9.02 0.74
N ASN A 66 3.92 8.35 -0.40
CA ASN A 66 3.18 7.10 -0.52
C ASN A 66 3.91 6.08 -1.39
N PHE A 67 3.52 4.83 -1.26
CA PHE A 67 3.82 3.75 -2.19
C PHE A 67 2.62 2.83 -2.28
N ILE A 68 2.57 2.02 -3.32
CA ILE A 68 1.47 1.07 -3.56
C ILE A 68 2.08 -0.30 -3.79
N VAL A 69 1.60 -1.29 -3.03
CA VAL A 69 1.97 -2.70 -3.24
C VAL A 69 0.83 -3.44 -3.90
N ARG A 70 1.18 -4.47 -4.66
CA ARG A 70 0.24 -5.44 -5.22
C ARG A 70 0.32 -6.72 -4.37
N ASP A 71 -0.80 -7.14 -3.82
CA ASP A 71 -0.87 -8.44 -3.12
C ASP A 71 -0.94 -9.61 -4.12
N PRO A 72 -0.84 -10.87 -3.67
CA PRO A 72 -0.90 -12.04 -4.56
C PRO A 72 -2.20 -12.16 -5.38
N ASP A 73 -3.31 -11.60 -4.91
CA ASP A 73 -4.61 -11.60 -5.60
C ASP A 73 -4.74 -10.40 -6.57
N GLY A 74 -3.73 -9.53 -6.61
CA GLY A 74 -3.65 -8.35 -7.46
C GLY A 74 -4.27 -7.08 -6.87
N ASN A 75 -4.72 -7.11 -5.61
CA ASN A 75 -5.26 -5.93 -4.94
C ASN A 75 -4.18 -4.88 -4.75
N LEU A 76 -4.54 -3.61 -4.93
CA LEU A 76 -3.64 -2.49 -4.72
C LEU A 76 -3.83 -1.93 -3.32
N LEU A 77 -2.77 -1.95 -2.51
CA LEU A 77 -2.75 -1.43 -1.15
C LEU A 77 -1.86 -0.20 -1.09
N LEU A 78 -2.46 0.96 -0.83
CA LEU A 78 -1.73 2.22 -0.68
C LEU A 78 -1.26 2.38 0.76
N PHE A 79 0.01 2.74 0.93
CA PHE A 79 0.59 3.17 2.19
C PHE A 79 1.02 4.63 2.07
N ALA A 80 0.63 5.46 3.03
CA ALA A 80 0.98 6.87 3.06
C ALA A 80 1.45 7.35 4.44
N GLY A 81 2.29 8.37 4.44
CA GLY A 81 2.69 9.12 5.63
C GLY A 81 3.04 10.55 5.26
N PRO A 82 3.32 11.42 6.23
CA PRO A 82 3.80 12.77 5.95
C PRO A 82 5.15 12.73 5.21
N ALA A 83 5.41 13.74 4.39
CA ALA A 83 6.68 13.83 3.65
C ALA A 83 7.87 14.27 4.52
N GLU A 84 7.58 15.01 5.60
CA GLU A 84 8.50 15.64 6.55
C GLU A 84 7.98 15.45 7.98
#